data_AF-U7PPY7-F1
#
_entry.id   AF-U7PPY7-F1
#
_cell.length_a   1.000
_cell.length_b   1.000
_cell.length_c   1.000
_cell.angle_alpha   90.00
_cell.angle_beta   90.00
_cell.angle_gamma   90.00
#
_symmetry.space_group_name_H-M   'P 1'
#
loop_
_entity.id
_entity.type
_entity.pdbx_description
1 polymer ?
#
loop_
_entity_poly.entity_id
_entity_poly.type
_entity_poly.pdbx_seq_one_letter_code
_entity_poly.pdbx_strand_id
1 'polypeptide(L)' 'MSVGAWFLSPKGENQVLWRSSLILAFSCCYLMWAITFLAQLNPLIEPRRSDLRAAFIHE' A
#
# COMPACT_ATOMS: atom_id res chain seq x y z
N MET A 1 12.52 -1.41 -4.98
CA MET A 1 12.16 -2.61 -5.75
C MET A 1 12.07 -2.37 -7.25
N SER A 2 11.43 -1.29 -7.73
CA SER A 2 11.28 -0.99 -9.17
C SER A 2 12.60 -0.91 -9.96
N VAL A 3 13.65 -0.33 -9.36
CA VAL A 3 15.01 -0.32 -9.96
C VAL A 3 15.58 -1.74 -10.09
N GLY A 4 15.36 -2.59 -9.07
CA GLY A 4 15.74 -4.00 -9.12
C GLY A 4 14.99 -4.77 -10.22
N ALA A 5 13.68 -4.53 -10.38
CA ALA A 5 12.90 -5.13 -11.46
C ALA A 5 13.44 -4.77 -12.86
N TRP A 6 14.00 -3.57 -13.02
CA TRP A 6 14.63 -3.16 -14.29
C TRP A 6 15.91 -3.95 -14.60
N PHE A 7 16.79 -4.10 -13.61
CA PHE A 7 18.09 -4.75 -13.81
C PHE A 7 18.02 -6.29 -13.77
N LEU A 8 17.13 -6.85 -12.95
CA LEU A 8 17.03 -8.30 -12.72
C LEU A 8 15.98 -8.99 -13.61
N SER A 9 15.23 -8.25 -14.43
CA SER A 9 14.29 -8.83 -15.39
C SER A 9 15.03 -9.79 -16.35
N PRO A 10 14.56 -11.04 -16.54
CA PRO A 10 15.19 -12.01 -17.42
C PRO A 10 15.25 -11.48 -18.86
N LYS A 11 16.41 -11.67 -19.50
CA LYS A 11 16.61 -11.27 -20.90
C LYS A 11 15.89 -12.26 -21.82
N GLY A 12 15.00 -11.74 -22.65
CA GLY A 12 14.18 -12.54 -23.56
C GLY A 12 13.07 -11.68 -24.19
N GLU A 13 12.24 -12.29 -25.03
CA GLU A 13 11.16 -11.59 -25.74
C GLU A 13 10.18 -10.88 -24.77
N ASN A 14 9.90 -11.51 -23.63
CA ASN A 14 8.99 -10.99 -22.61
C ASN A 14 9.65 -10.00 -21.62
N GLN A 15 10.88 -9.54 -21.87
CA GLN A 15 11.60 -8.71 -20.90
C GLN A 15 10.88 -7.39 -20.60
N VAL A 16 10.32 -6.73 -21.62
CA VAL A 16 9.59 -5.47 -21.45
C VAL A 16 8.33 -5.69 -20.61
N LEU A 17 7.61 -6.79 -20.85
CA LEU A 17 6.43 -7.17 -20.08
C LEU A 17 6.79 -7.37 -18.60
N TRP A 18 7.84 -8.13 -18.30
CA TRP A 18 8.31 -8.32 -16.92
C TRP A 18 8.66 -7.00 -16.25
N ARG A 19 9.40 -6.13 -16.93
CA ARG A 19 9.79 -4.82 -16.39
C ARG A 19 8.59 -3.94 -16.10
N SER A 20 7.69 -3.77 -17.07
CA SER A 20 6.55 -2.86 -16.96
C SER A 20 5.55 -3.37 -15.92
N SER A 21 5.20 -4.67 -15.94
CA SER A 21 4.25 -5.25 -15.00
C SER A 21 4.73 -5.14 -13.56
N LEU A 22 6.00 -5.46 -13.27
CA LEU A 22 6.55 -5.36 -11.91
C LEU A 22 6.63 -3.90 -11.43
N ILE A 23 7.13 -3.00 -12.27
CA ILE A 23 7.26 -1.58 -11.90
C ILE A 23 5.89 -0.96 -11.65
N LEU A 24 4.90 -1.26 -12.50
CA LEU A 24 3.53 -0.77 -12.35
C LEU A 24 2.90 -1.33 -11.07
N ALA A 25 2.99 -2.64 -10.84
CA ALA A 25 2.44 -3.27 -9.64
C ALA A 25 3.02 -2.65 -8.36
N PHE A 26 4.34 -2.51 -8.26
CA PHE A 26 4.97 -1.91 -7.08
C PHE A 26 4.57 -0.45 -6.87
N SER A 27 4.44 0.32 -7.96
CA SER A 27 4.00 1.72 -7.90
C SER A 27 2.56 1.81 -7.40
N CYS A 28 1.65 1.00 -7.95
CA CYS A 28 0.24 0.99 -7.55
C CYS A 28 0.05 0.55 -6.09
N CYS A 29 0.71 -0.53 -5.66
CA CYS A 29 0.65 -0.99 -4.28
C CYS A 29 1.19 0.07 -3.30
N TYR A 30 2.29 0.73 -3.66
CA TYR A 30 2.86 1.79 -2.82
C TYR A 30 1.95 3.01 -2.75
N LEU A 31 1.35 3.44 -3.88
CA LEU A 31 0.41 4.56 -3.90
C LEU A 31 -0.82 4.27 -3.04
N MET A 32 -1.41 3.07 -3.17
CA MET A 32 -2.54 2.65 -2.34
C MET A 32 -2.17 2.75 -0.85
N TRP A 33 -1.03 2.18 -0.46
CA TRP A 33 -0.55 2.23 0.93
C TRP A 33 -0.25 3.65 1.42
N ALA A 34 0.42 4.46 0.61
CA ALA A 34 0.79 5.83 0.98
C ALA A 34 -0.44 6.71 1.17
N ILE A 35 -1.43 6.59 0.27
CA ILE A 35 -2.67 7.36 0.37
C ILE A 35 -3.46 6.96 1.62
N THR A 36 -3.62 5.67 1.89
CA THR A 36 -4.34 5.21 3.09
C THR A 36 -3.63 5.62 4.38
N PHE A 37 -2.29 5.60 4.38
CA PHE A 37 -1.50 6.09 5.50
C PHE A 37 -1.66 7.61 5.69
N LEU A 38 -1.54 8.40 4.62
CA LEU A 38 -1.67 9.86 4.68
C LEU A 38 -3.07 10.31 5.13
N ALA A 39 -4.11 9.56 4.77
CA ALA A 39 -5.47 9.82 5.26
C ALA A 39 -5.59 9.70 6.78
N GLN A 40 -4.68 8.99 7.45
CA GLN A 40 -4.66 8.78 8.90
C GLN A 40 -3.59 9.62 9.63
N LEU A 41 -2.66 10.27 8.91
CA LEU A 41 -1.50 10.92 9.54
C LEU A 41 -1.88 12.12 10.42
N ASN A 42 -2.85 12.93 10.00
CA ASN A 42 -3.38 14.06 10.79
C ASN A 42 -4.91 13.99 10.76
N PRO A 43 -5.54 13.11 11.56
CA PRO A 43 -6.97 12.86 11.48
C PRO A 43 -7.74 14.06 12.01
N LEU A 44 -8.75 14.49 11.24
CA LEU A 44 -9.67 15.56 11.62
C LEU A 44 -10.95 15.02 12.28
N ILE A 45 -11.19 13.72 12.17
CA ILE A 45 -12.37 13.03 12.66
C ILE A 45 -11.89 11.87 13.54
N GLU A 46 -12.46 11.79 14.73
CA GLU A 46 -12.22 10.71 15.69
C GLU A 46 -13.32 9.64 15.60
N PRO A 47 -12.99 8.34 15.79
CA PRO A 47 -13.98 7.28 15.80
C PRO A 47 -14.91 7.43 17.01
N ARG A 48 -16.22 7.49 16.77
CA ARG A 48 -17.25 7.50 17.83
C ARG A 48 -18.09 6.24 17.72
N ARG A 49 -18.15 5.46 18.80
CA ARG A 49 -18.86 4.19 18.88
C ARG A 49 -19.67 4.12 20.18
N SER A 50 -20.93 3.66 20.11
CA SER A 50 -21.85 3.58 21.26
C SER A 50 -22.07 2.16 21.79
N ASP A 51 -21.60 1.14 21.09
CA ASP A 51 -21.81 -0.28 21.36
C ASP A 51 -20.53 -0.99 21.84
N LEU A 52 -19.69 -0.30 22.61
CA LEU A 52 -18.54 -0.92 23.27
C LEU A 52 -19.02 -2.00 24.24
N ARG A 53 -18.38 -3.17 24.20
CA ARG A 53 -18.64 -4.27 25.12
C ARG A 53 -18.33 -3.78 26.53
N ALA A 54 -19.23 -4.00 27.49
CA ALA A 54 -19.14 -3.44 28.84
C ALA A 54 -17.79 -3.68 29.56
N ALA A 55 -17.11 -4.79 29.25
CA ALA A 55 -15.80 -5.12 29.79
C ALA A 55 -14.67 -4.12 29.42
N PHE A 56 -14.81 -3.36 28.31
CA PHE A 56 -13.76 -2.49 27.77
C PHE A 56 -14.11 -0.99 27.83
N ILE A 57 -15.16 -0.60 28.57
CA ILE A 57 -15.58 0.82 28.64
C ILE A 57 -14.62 1.66 29.51
N HIS A 58 -13.87 1.03 30.42
CA HIS A 58 -13.00 1.68 31.40
C HIS A 58 -11.51 1.38 31.22
N GLU A 59 -11.14 0.59 30.22
CA GLU A 59 -9.74 0.42 29.80
C GLU A 59 -9.36 1.56 28.84
#